data_AF-A0A7S0J821-F1
#
_entry.id   AF-A0A7S0J821-F1
#
_cell.length_a   1.000
_cell.length_b   1.000
_cell.length_c   1.000
_cell.angle_alpha   90.00
_cell.angle_beta   90.00
_cell.angle_gamma   90.00
#
_symmetry.space_group_name_H-M   'P 1'
#
loop_
_entity.id
_entity.type
_entity.pdbx_description
1 polymer ?
#
loop_
_entity_poly.entity_id
_entity_poly.type
_entity_poly.pdbx_seq_one_letter_code
_entity_poly.pdbx_strand_id
1 'polypeptide(L)'
;PLADASAAAEEAAVRTSSVGGRWAAPSSAEVAEVHSPKVSTWGVFDRPADISRAYGGGKRIGVGGNQVDEAERERKQKETEALLKAYRKSIGGDIELEREKADEIKAARAEAMQLARFGEIRAATEELEKVKGYLCYNTELGGEALLELGINYDAAQRQDEAQEIFSRLTRSPVNKVRKVAQQMLFQKEARSFLKVTED
;
A
#
# COMPACT_ATOMS: atom_id res chain seq x y z
N PRO A 1 -22.04 85.79 -10.38
CA PRO A 1 -21.01 85.18 -9.51
C PRO A 1 -21.61 84.10 -8.60
N LEU A 2 -20.99 82.91 -8.63
CA LEU A 2 -21.07 81.79 -7.67
C LEU A 2 -22.27 80.80 -7.78
N ALA A 3 -22.09 79.78 -8.65
CA ALA A 3 -21.98 78.32 -8.38
C ALA A 3 -22.34 77.80 -6.96
N ASP A 4 -22.81 76.57 -6.67
CA ASP A 4 -23.01 75.25 -7.34
C ASP A 4 -24.03 74.48 -6.43
N ALA A 5 -25.02 73.68 -6.86
CA ALA A 5 -25.05 72.43 -7.63
C ALA A 5 -24.63 71.13 -6.87
N SER A 6 -25.68 70.40 -6.47
CA SER A 6 -25.83 68.94 -6.27
C SER A 6 -24.99 68.15 -5.26
N ALA A 7 -25.71 67.59 -4.28
CA ALA A 7 -25.35 66.40 -3.54
C ALA A 7 -25.57 65.13 -4.39
N ALA A 8 -24.54 64.30 -4.53
CA ALA A 8 -24.65 62.90 -4.93
C ALA A 8 -23.66 62.09 -4.08
N ALA A 9 -24.21 61.23 -3.22
CA ALA A 9 -23.45 60.30 -2.40
C ALA A 9 -23.03 59.11 -3.27
N GLU A 10 -21.73 58.98 -3.55
CA GLU A 10 -21.13 57.75 -4.07
C GLU A 10 -20.59 56.92 -2.89
N GLU A 11 -21.19 55.74 -2.66
CA GLU A 11 -20.68 54.72 -1.75
C GLU A 11 -19.31 54.22 -2.27
N ALA A 12 -18.25 54.64 -1.58
CA ALA A 12 -16.90 54.18 -1.83
C ALA A 12 -16.72 52.71 -1.41
N ALA A 13 -16.74 51.80 -2.39
CA ALA A 13 -16.36 50.41 -2.21
C ALA A 13 -14.93 50.31 -1.64
N VAL A 14 -14.80 49.78 -0.43
CA VAL A 14 -13.52 49.57 0.26
C VAL A 14 -12.68 48.58 -0.55
N ARG A 15 -11.61 49.08 -1.18
CA ARG A 15 -10.61 48.27 -1.89
C ARG A 15 -9.44 48.02 -0.95
N THR A 16 -9.28 46.79 -0.47
CA THR A 16 -8.10 46.40 0.32
C THR A 16 -6.89 46.31 -0.60
N SER A 17 -5.95 47.22 -0.46
CA SER A 17 -4.66 47.18 -1.14
C SER A 17 -3.67 46.35 -0.32
N SER A 18 -3.47 45.10 -0.71
CA SER A 18 -2.26 44.35 -0.35
C SER A 18 -1.62 43.77 -1.60
N VAL A 19 -0.31 43.53 -1.50
CA VAL A 19 0.63 43.25 -2.59
C VAL A 19 0.11 42.12 -3.49
N GLY A 20 -0.28 42.46 -4.73
CA GLY A 20 -0.67 41.49 -5.74
C GLY A 20 -1.82 41.93 -6.64
N GLY A 21 -1.68 43.03 -7.38
CA GLY A 21 -2.52 43.37 -8.53
C GLY A 21 -3.99 43.72 -8.25
N ARG A 22 -4.52 44.73 -8.96
CA ARG A 22 -5.96 45.02 -8.99
C ARG A 22 -6.69 43.92 -9.75
N TRP A 23 -7.42 43.06 -9.06
CA TRP A 23 -8.39 42.16 -9.70
C TRP A 23 -9.66 42.94 -10.03
N ALA A 24 -9.93 43.15 -11.31
CA ALA A 24 -11.24 43.58 -11.78
C ALA A 24 -12.16 42.36 -11.85
N ALA A 25 -13.34 42.44 -11.23
CA ALA A 25 -14.38 41.43 -11.47
C ALA A 25 -14.78 41.48 -12.96
N PRO A 26 -14.89 40.33 -13.66
CA PRO A 26 -15.34 40.34 -15.04
C PRO A 26 -16.77 40.90 -15.09
N SER A 27 -16.98 41.88 -15.98
CA SER A 27 -18.33 42.37 -16.32
C SER A 27 -19.16 41.19 -16.80
N SER A 28 -20.41 41.11 -16.34
CA SER A 28 -21.40 40.08 -16.65
C SER A 28 -21.83 40.09 -18.13
N ALA A 29 -20.88 39.85 -19.04
CA ALA A 29 -21.10 39.63 -20.45
C ALA A 29 -20.96 38.12 -20.69
N GLU A 30 -22.10 37.47 -20.93
CA GLU A 30 -22.28 36.16 -21.56
C GLU A 30 -21.31 35.06 -21.09
N VAL A 31 -21.78 34.24 -20.15
CA VAL A 31 -21.07 33.03 -19.68
C VAL A 31 -21.03 32.01 -20.81
N ALA A 32 -20.03 32.10 -21.70
CA ALA A 32 -19.75 31.05 -22.66
C ALA A 32 -19.50 29.73 -21.90
N GLU A 33 -20.18 28.64 -22.27
CA GLU A 33 -20.09 27.35 -21.55
C GLU A 33 -18.64 26.82 -21.47
N VAL A 34 -17.79 27.21 -22.42
CA VAL A 34 -16.38 26.82 -22.53
C VAL A 34 -15.49 28.06 -22.42
N HIS A 35 -14.58 28.04 -21.44
CA HIS A 35 -13.59 29.09 -21.21
C HIS A 35 -12.31 28.83 -22.00
N SER A 36 -11.97 29.74 -22.91
CA SER A 36 -10.70 29.71 -23.65
C SER A 36 -9.75 30.81 -23.15
N PRO A 37 -8.47 30.48 -22.85
CA PRO A 37 -7.49 31.47 -22.40
C PRO A 37 -7.05 32.40 -23.54
N LYS A 38 -6.67 33.63 -23.17
CA LYS A 38 -6.30 34.71 -24.12
C LYS A 38 -4.99 34.49 -24.87
N VAL A 39 -4.09 33.65 -24.35
CA VAL A 39 -2.81 33.27 -24.99
C VAL A 39 -2.61 31.77 -24.77
N SER A 40 -2.49 31.00 -25.85
CA SER A 40 -2.31 29.56 -25.79
C SER A 40 -0.90 29.18 -26.24
N THR A 41 -0.05 28.78 -25.30
CA THR A 41 1.24 28.17 -25.63
C THR A 41 1.17 26.71 -25.24
N TRP A 42 0.63 25.92 -26.18
CA TRP A 42 0.44 24.46 -26.17
C TRP A 42 -0.57 23.88 -25.15
N GLY A 43 -1.51 23.06 -25.67
CA GLY A 43 -2.45 22.23 -24.92
C GLY A 43 -3.58 22.98 -24.19
N VAL A 44 -4.58 23.47 -24.93
CA VAL A 44 -5.81 24.03 -24.32
C VAL A 44 -6.87 22.93 -24.28
N PHE A 45 -7.26 22.50 -23.08
CA PHE A 45 -8.35 21.56 -22.86
C PHE A 45 -9.67 22.32 -22.69
N ASP A 46 -10.78 21.74 -23.16
CA ASP A 46 -12.11 22.31 -22.99
C ASP A 46 -12.45 22.40 -21.49
N ARG A 47 -12.51 23.64 -20.99
CA ARG A 47 -12.73 23.92 -19.58
C ARG A 47 -14.05 24.65 -19.42
N PRO A 48 -14.94 24.21 -18.51
CA PRO A 48 -16.14 24.94 -18.21
C PRO A 48 -15.81 26.33 -17.64
N ALA A 49 -16.69 27.30 -17.85
CA ALA A 49 -16.54 28.67 -17.35
C ALA A 49 -16.23 28.73 -15.85
N ASP A 50 -16.92 27.90 -15.06
CA ASP A 50 -16.71 27.78 -13.63
C ASP A 50 -16.33 26.34 -13.24
N ILE A 51 -15.02 26.07 -13.19
CA ILE A 51 -14.52 24.76 -12.76
C ILE A 51 -14.87 24.42 -11.31
N SER A 52 -15.03 25.44 -10.46
CA SER A 52 -15.32 25.21 -9.05
C SER A 52 -16.74 24.68 -8.91
N ARG A 53 -17.64 25.09 -9.81
CA ARG A 53 -18.99 24.56 -9.86
C ARG A 53 -19.06 23.22 -10.59
N ALA A 54 -18.38 23.08 -11.72
CA ALA A 54 -18.47 21.88 -12.56
C ALA A 54 -17.77 20.64 -11.97
N TYR A 55 -16.61 20.84 -11.33
CA TYR A 55 -15.78 19.74 -10.82
C TYR A 55 -15.65 19.71 -9.29
N GLY A 56 -16.37 20.60 -8.60
CA GLY A 56 -16.31 20.71 -7.14
C GLY A 56 -15.03 21.43 -6.70
N GLY A 57 -15.13 22.74 -6.53
CA GLY A 57 -14.09 23.57 -5.94
C GLY A 57 -13.82 23.15 -4.49
N GLY A 58 -12.67 23.57 -3.96
CA GLY A 58 -12.29 23.27 -2.59
C GLY A 58 -13.39 23.64 -1.60
N LYS A 59 -13.78 22.71 -0.72
CA LYS A 59 -14.75 22.99 0.35
C LYS A 59 -14.22 24.16 1.19
N ARG A 60 -15.05 25.18 1.40
CA ARG A 60 -14.75 26.23 2.38
C ARG A 60 -14.82 25.64 3.78
N ILE A 61 -13.67 25.25 4.32
CA ILE A 61 -13.54 24.82 5.70
C ILE A 61 -13.53 26.09 6.55
N GLY A 62 -14.59 26.30 7.34
CA GLY A 62 -14.65 27.40 8.30
C GLY A 62 -13.58 27.27 9.39
N VAL A 63 -13.37 28.34 10.15
CA VAL A 63 -12.48 28.34 11.32
C VAL A 63 -13.09 27.41 12.37
N GLY A 64 -12.61 26.17 12.42
CA GLY A 64 -13.23 25.07 13.18
C GLY A 64 -13.17 23.69 12.50
N GLY A 65 -12.72 23.62 11.25
CA GLY A 65 -12.56 22.33 10.54
C GLY A 65 -13.89 21.77 10.01
N ASN A 66 -13.83 20.76 9.14
CA ASN A 66 -15.02 20.01 8.76
C ASN A 66 -15.48 19.17 9.96
N GLN A 67 -16.58 19.56 10.59
CA GLN A 67 -17.27 18.72 11.57
C GLN A 67 -17.97 17.58 10.80
N VAL A 68 -17.22 16.56 10.42
CA VAL A 68 -17.79 15.33 9.85
C VAL A 68 -18.60 14.65 10.95
N ASP A 69 -19.83 14.25 10.66
CA ASP A 69 -20.68 13.49 11.59
C ASP A 69 -19.94 12.26 12.12
N GLU A 70 -20.02 12.01 13.42
CA GLU A 70 -19.33 10.90 14.09
C GLU A 70 -19.72 9.55 13.46
N ALA A 71 -20.99 9.38 13.09
CA ALA A 71 -21.50 8.20 12.40
C ALA A 71 -20.85 7.98 11.02
N GLU A 72 -20.58 9.04 10.24
CA GLU A 72 -19.88 8.90 8.97
C GLU A 72 -18.40 8.53 9.15
N ARG A 73 -17.76 9.03 10.22
CA ARG A 73 -16.37 8.68 10.55
C ARG A 73 -16.27 7.20 10.88
N GLU A 74 -17.16 6.69 11.72
CA GLU A 74 -17.18 5.27 12.09
C GLU A 74 -17.44 4.36 10.88
N ARG A 75 -18.35 4.74 9.98
CA ARG A 75 -18.59 3.97 8.76
C ARG A 75 -17.36 3.91 7.87
N LYS A 76 -16.72 5.06 7.63
CA LYS A 76 -15.47 5.13 6.84
C LYS A 76 -14.35 4.35 7.53
N GLN A 77 -14.23 4.42 8.85
CA GLN A 77 -13.26 3.63 9.61
C GLN A 77 -13.49 2.13 9.41
N LYS A 78 -14.72 1.64 9.61
CA LYS A 78 -15.08 0.23 9.40
C LYS A 78 -14.81 -0.23 7.96
N GLU A 79 -15.13 0.61 6.97
CA GLU A 79 -14.82 0.34 5.56
C GLU A 79 -13.30 0.25 5.33
N THR A 80 -12.52 1.20 5.85
CA THR A 80 -11.05 1.17 5.74
C THR A 80 -10.43 -0.02 6.45
N GLU A 81 -10.92 -0.40 7.63
CA GLU A 81 -10.46 -1.56 8.38
C GLU A 81 -10.75 -2.86 7.62
N ALA A 82 -11.94 -2.98 7.02
CA ALA A 82 -12.30 -4.12 6.18
C ALA A 82 -11.39 -4.22 4.94
N LEU A 83 -11.12 -3.10 4.26
CA LEU A 83 -10.20 -3.01 3.14
C LEU A 83 -8.77 -3.41 3.53
N LEU A 84 -8.27 -2.92 4.66
CA LEU A 84 -6.95 -3.28 5.18
C LEU A 84 -6.87 -4.76 5.55
N LYS A 85 -7.94 -5.33 6.12
CA LYS A 85 -8.02 -6.77 6.43
C LYS A 85 -8.01 -7.61 5.16
N ALA A 86 -8.78 -7.22 4.14
CA ALA A 86 -8.77 -7.89 2.84
C ALA A 86 -7.40 -7.79 2.15
N TYR A 87 -6.76 -6.62 2.20
CA TYR A 87 -5.43 -6.40 1.64
C TYR A 87 -4.36 -7.27 2.31
N ARG A 88 -4.34 -7.31 3.66
CA ARG A 88 -3.40 -8.17 4.42
C ARG A 88 -3.58 -9.64 4.06
N LYS A 89 -4.83 -10.12 3.95
CA LYS A 89 -5.13 -11.47 3.49
C LYS A 89 -4.62 -11.75 2.07
N SER A 90 -4.78 -10.79 1.16
CA SER A 90 -4.36 -10.95 -0.24
C SER A 90 -2.84 -11.02 -0.41
N ILE A 91 -2.07 -10.43 0.51
CA ILE A 91 -0.62 -10.28 0.38
C ILE A 91 0.17 -11.46 0.93
N GLY A 92 -0.38 -12.22 1.88
CA GLY A 92 0.23 -13.49 2.25
C GLY A 92 -0.06 -13.92 3.68
N GLY A 93 -1.26 -14.47 3.88
CA GLY A 93 -1.63 -15.19 5.10
C GLY A 93 -2.34 -14.33 6.14
N ASP A 94 -2.98 -15.00 7.09
CA ASP A 94 -3.62 -14.37 8.25
C ASP A 94 -2.53 -13.97 9.26
N ILE A 95 -1.93 -12.79 9.07
CA ILE A 95 -0.88 -12.23 9.94
C ILE A 95 -1.31 -12.23 11.42
N GLU A 96 -2.60 -12.01 11.69
CA GLU A 96 -3.11 -12.01 13.07
C GLU A 96 -3.08 -13.42 13.68
N LEU A 97 -3.35 -14.47 12.89
CA LEU A 97 -3.28 -15.85 13.35
C LEU A 97 -1.84 -16.28 13.63
N GLU A 98 -0.89 -15.84 12.79
CA GLU A 98 0.54 -16.04 13.06
C GLU A 98 0.97 -15.36 14.37
N ARG A 99 0.44 -14.17 14.67
CA ARG A 99 0.74 -13.46 15.91
C ARG A 99 0.13 -14.14 17.12
N GLU A 100 -1.12 -14.59 17.04
CA GLU A 100 -1.80 -15.32 18.11
C GLU A 100 -1.07 -16.63 18.45
N LYS A 101 -0.52 -17.32 17.44
CA LYS A 101 0.21 -18.58 17.58
C LYS A 101 1.73 -18.42 17.52
N ALA A 102 2.26 -17.22 17.74
CA ALA A 102 3.68 -16.93 17.58
C ALA A 102 4.56 -17.82 18.47
N ASP A 103 4.11 -18.14 19.69
CA ASP A 103 4.87 -18.97 20.62
C ASP A 103 4.88 -20.44 20.22
N GLU A 104 3.77 -20.96 19.68
CA GLU A 104 3.68 -22.31 19.09
C GLU A 104 4.64 -22.44 17.90
N ILE A 105 4.67 -21.43 17.03
CA ILE A 105 5.59 -21.39 15.88
C ILE A 105 7.05 -21.40 16.33
N LYS A 106 7.41 -20.57 17.32
CA LYS A 106 8.77 -20.52 17.84
C LYS A 106 9.20 -21.83 18.51
N ALA A 107 8.30 -22.46 19.26
CA ALA A 107 8.55 -23.74 19.90
C ALA A 107 8.79 -24.84 18.86
N ALA A 108 7.87 -25.01 17.91
CA ALA A 108 8.01 -25.98 16.82
C ALA A 108 9.29 -25.78 16.01
N ARG A 109 9.65 -24.51 15.75
CA ARG A 109 10.90 -24.18 15.07
C ARG A 109 12.14 -24.57 15.88
N ALA A 110 12.15 -24.27 17.17
CA ALA A 110 13.26 -24.63 18.04
C ALA A 110 13.43 -26.15 18.12
N GLU A 111 12.33 -26.90 18.24
CA GLU A 111 12.33 -28.37 18.24
C GLU A 111 12.81 -28.93 16.90
N ALA A 112 12.27 -28.44 15.78
CA ALA A 112 12.70 -28.83 14.45
C ALA A 112 14.19 -28.56 14.21
N MET A 113 14.72 -27.43 14.71
CA MET A 113 16.14 -27.13 14.63
C MET A 113 16.98 -28.12 15.46
N GLN A 114 16.54 -28.52 16.66
CA GLN A 114 17.25 -29.55 17.43
C GLN A 114 17.21 -30.91 16.72
N LEU A 115 16.05 -31.33 16.22
CA LEU A 115 15.89 -32.58 15.48
C LEU A 115 16.78 -32.61 14.24
N ALA A 116 16.80 -31.51 13.47
CA ALA A 116 17.68 -31.37 12.31
C ALA A 116 19.17 -31.43 12.68
N ARG A 117 19.57 -30.87 13.83
CA ARG A 117 20.96 -31.00 14.33
C ARG A 117 21.35 -32.43 14.66
N PHE A 118 20.39 -33.27 15.09
CA PHE A 118 20.61 -34.70 15.32
C PHE A 118 20.49 -35.54 14.02
N GLY A 119 20.15 -34.92 12.89
CA GLY A 119 19.97 -35.60 11.61
C GLY A 119 18.56 -36.18 11.39
N GLU A 120 17.64 -35.98 12.33
CA GLU A 120 16.25 -36.46 12.26
C GLU A 120 15.40 -35.50 11.40
N ILE A 121 15.70 -35.44 10.10
CA ILE A 121 15.06 -34.50 9.16
C ILE A 121 13.56 -34.79 9.01
N ARG A 122 13.14 -36.07 9.03
CA ARG A 122 11.73 -36.44 8.89
C ARG A 122 10.89 -35.93 10.07
N ALA A 123 11.35 -36.15 11.29
CA ALA A 123 10.68 -35.62 12.48
C ALA A 123 10.65 -34.09 12.47
N ALA A 124 11.76 -33.44 12.04
CA ALA A 124 11.80 -31.99 11.89
C ALA A 124 10.80 -31.46 10.84
N THR A 125 10.59 -32.19 9.73
CA THR A 125 9.55 -31.83 8.74
C THR A 125 8.16 -31.93 9.34
N GLU A 126 7.87 -33.01 10.08
CA GLU A 126 6.56 -33.24 10.68
C GLU A 126 6.20 -32.16 11.71
N GLU A 127 7.15 -31.73 12.54
CA GLU A 127 6.93 -30.64 13.50
C GLU A 127 6.60 -29.31 12.82
N LEU A 128 7.32 -28.96 11.75
CA LEU A 128 7.06 -27.72 11.01
C LEU A 128 5.78 -27.79 10.17
N GLU A 129 5.39 -28.98 9.70
CA GLU A 129 4.13 -29.19 8.97
C GLU A 129 2.89 -28.89 9.81
N LYS A 130 2.92 -29.18 11.12
CA LYS A 130 1.81 -28.85 12.05
C LYS A 130 1.49 -27.36 12.06
N VAL A 131 2.51 -26.53 11.88
CA VAL A 131 2.43 -25.07 11.99
C VAL A 131 2.29 -24.40 10.62
N LYS A 132 2.60 -25.10 9.53
CA LYS A 132 2.58 -24.61 8.13
C LYS A 132 1.31 -23.83 7.76
N GLY A 133 0.15 -24.21 8.29
CA GLY A 133 -1.13 -23.55 8.03
C GLY A 133 -1.24 -22.11 8.52
N TYR A 134 -0.42 -21.70 9.49
CA TYR A 134 -0.45 -20.37 10.09
C TYR A 134 0.68 -19.45 9.61
N LEU A 135 1.63 -19.98 8.83
CA LEU A 135 2.85 -19.25 8.45
C LEU A 135 2.60 -18.29 7.28
N CYS A 136 3.05 -17.05 7.41
CA CYS A 136 3.04 -16.05 6.34
C CYS A 136 4.41 -15.97 5.65
N TYR A 137 4.41 -15.78 4.32
CA TYR A 137 5.67 -15.65 3.55
C TYR A 137 6.38 -14.29 3.74
N ASN A 138 5.64 -13.29 4.21
CA ASN A 138 6.12 -11.90 4.29
C ASN A 138 6.59 -11.48 5.68
N THR A 139 6.24 -12.23 6.71
CA THR A 139 6.68 -11.96 8.08
C THR A 139 8.09 -12.54 8.30
N GLU A 140 8.79 -12.02 9.29
CA GLU A 140 10.11 -12.55 9.66
C GLU A 140 9.99 -13.98 10.22
N LEU A 141 9.07 -14.19 11.17
CA LEU A 141 8.87 -15.49 11.81
C LEU A 141 8.37 -16.54 10.81
N GLY A 142 7.31 -16.25 10.06
CA GLY A 142 6.77 -17.13 9.03
C GLY A 142 7.76 -17.40 7.91
N GLY A 143 8.45 -16.38 7.41
CA GLY A 143 9.45 -16.52 6.35
C GLY A 143 10.64 -17.40 6.77
N GLU A 144 11.14 -17.25 8.00
CA GLU A 144 12.22 -18.10 8.53
C GLU A 144 11.78 -19.55 8.74
N ALA A 145 10.59 -19.78 9.34
CA ALA A 145 10.08 -21.12 9.56
C ALA A 145 9.79 -21.86 8.22
N LEU A 146 9.24 -21.15 7.23
CA LEU A 146 9.02 -21.69 5.89
C LEU A 146 10.34 -22.01 5.18
N LEU A 147 11.37 -21.16 5.35
CA LEU A 147 12.68 -21.43 4.78
C LEU A 147 13.28 -22.72 5.34
N GLU A 148 13.21 -22.91 6.66
CA GLU A 148 13.69 -24.12 7.32
C GLU A 148 12.89 -25.36 6.88
N LEU A 149 11.57 -25.24 6.76
CA LEU A 149 10.74 -26.30 6.19
C LEU A 149 11.16 -26.66 4.76
N GLY A 150 11.43 -25.66 3.92
CA GLY A 150 11.91 -25.87 2.54
C GLY A 150 13.25 -26.60 2.49
N ILE A 151 14.19 -26.24 3.38
CA ILE A 151 15.49 -26.92 3.49
C ILE A 151 15.30 -28.37 3.94
N ASN A 152 14.43 -28.61 4.92
CA ASN A 152 14.12 -29.95 5.39
C ASN A 152 13.43 -30.80 4.31
N TYR A 153 12.55 -30.21 3.49
CA TYR A 153 11.96 -30.90 2.33
C TYR A 153 12.99 -31.27 1.28
N ASP A 154 13.93 -30.39 0.96
CA ASP A 154 15.01 -30.68 0.01
C ASP A 154 15.88 -31.85 0.53
N ALA A 155 16.26 -31.81 1.81
CA ALA A 155 17.00 -32.88 2.47
C ALA A 155 16.21 -34.22 2.50
N ALA A 156 14.88 -34.16 2.64
CA ALA A 156 14.00 -35.32 2.61
C ALA A 156 13.63 -35.80 1.19
N GLN A 157 14.26 -35.28 0.13
CA GLN A 157 13.99 -35.59 -1.28
C GLN A 157 12.58 -35.21 -1.76
N ARG A 158 11.86 -34.34 -1.03
CA ARG A 158 10.56 -33.77 -1.43
C ARG A 158 10.78 -32.47 -2.23
N GLN A 159 11.47 -32.59 -3.36
CA GLN A 159 11.99 -31.42 -4.09
C GLN A 159 10.91 -30.52 -4.69
N ASP A 160 9.74 -31.05 -5.04
CA ASP A 160 8.65 -30.27 -5.64
C ASP A 160 8.08 -29.28 -4.63
N GLU A 161 7.87 -29.73 -3.39
CA GLU A 161 7.39 -28.91 -2.28
C GLU A 161 8.43 -27.88 -1.83
N ALA A 162 9.71 -28.28 -1.81
CA ALA A 162 10.82 -27.38 -1.52
C ALA A 162 10.89 -26.24 -2.54
N GLN A 163 10.76 -26.53 -3.83
CA GLN A 163 10.73 -25.53 -4.90
C GLN A 163 9.56 -24.56 -4.77
N GLU A 164 8.37 -25.08 -4.47
CA GLU A 164 7.19 -24.23 -4.27
C GLU A 164 7.45 -23.21 -3.16
N ILE A 165 7.98 -23.66 -2.02
CA ILE A 165 8.31 -22.78 -0.90
C ILE A 165 9.38 -21.76 -1.30
N PHE A 166 10.51 -22.19 -1.87
CA PHE A 166 11.58 -21.27 -2.23
C PHE A 166 11.15 -20.24 -3.28
N SER A 167 10.37 -20.65 -4.28
CA SER A 167 9.86 -19.75 -5.32
C SER A 167 9.02 -18.62 -4.72
N ARG A 168 8.17 -18.91 -3.73
CA ARG A 168 7.39 -17.90 -3.02
C ARG A 168 8.28 -17.01 -2.14
N LEU A 169 9.26 -17.60 -1.44
CA LEU A 169 10.19 -16.86 -0.57
C LEU A 169 11.13 -15.92 -1.34
N THR A 170 11.32 -16.08 -2.66
CA THR A 170 12.09 -15.12 -3.47
C THR A 170 11.50 -13.70 -3.46
N ARG A 171 10.22 -13.54 -3.14
CA ARG A 171 9.54 -12.25 -3.04
C ARG A 171 9.43 -11.73 -1.60
N SER A 172 9.98 -12.47 -0.63
CA SER A 172 9.93 -12.09 0.77
C SER A 172 10.61 -10.73 1.00
N PRO A 173 10.05 -9.86 1.86
CA PRO A 173 10.69 -8.62 2.25
C PRO A 173 11.97 -8.86 3.06
N VAL A 174 12.11 -10.03 3.70
CA VAL A 174 13.26 -10.37 4.54
C VAL A 174 14.47 -10.74 3.66
N ASN A 175 15.47 -9.86 3.65
CA ASN A 175 16.65 -9.99 2.78
C ASN A 175 17.40 -11.33 2.95
N LYS A 176 17.55 -11.81 4.19
CA LYS A 176 18.24 -13.07 4.49
C LYS A 176 17.51 -14.26 3.89
N VAL A 177 16.20 -14.36 4.16
CA VAL A 177 15.33 -15.43 3.66
C VAL A 177 15.31 -15.44 2.13
N ARG A 178 15.13 -14.27 1.52
CA ARG A 178 15.13 -14.13 0.06
C ARG A 178 16.43 -14.61 -0.59
N LYS A 179 17.59 -14.21 -0.04
CA LYS A 179 18.90 -14.60 -0.58
C LYS A 179 19.11 -16.11 -0.50
N VAL A 180 18.78 -16.74 0.63
CA VAL A 180 18.91 -18.19 0.79
C VAL A 180 17.98 -18.93 -0.16
N ALA A 181 16.71 -18.51 -0.28
CA ALA A 181 15.76 -19.12 -1.21
C ALA A 181 16.23 -19.03 -2.68
N GLN A 182 16.75 -17.86 -3.11
CA GLN A 182 17.33 -17.69 -4.44
C GLN A 182 18.56 -18.60 -4.66
N GLN A 183 19.42 -18.72 -3.65
CA GLN A 183 20.57 -19.62 -3.71
C GLN A 183 20.14 -21.08 -3.87
N MET A 184 19.13 -21.54 -3.12
CA MET A 184 18.63 -22.92 -3.23
C MET A 184 18.04 -23.22 -4.61
N LEU A 185 17.26 -22.29 -5.18
CA LEU A 185 16.74 -22.43 -6.54
C LEU A 185 17.87 -22.48 -7.57
N PHE A 186 18.85 -21.59 -7.44
CA PHE A 186 20.02 -21.57 -8.32
C PHE A 186 20.83 -22.88 -8.22
N GLN A 187 21.01 -23.43 -7.01
CA GLN A 187 21.68 -24.72 -6.81
C GLN A 187 20.95 -25.85 -7.53
N LYS A 188 19.61 -25.88 -7.49
CA LYS A 188 18.82 -26.87 -8.22
C LYS A 188 18.96 -26.71 -9.74
N GLU A 189 18.89 -25.48 -10.25
CA GLU A 189 19.12 -25.19 -11.67
C GLU A 189 20.53 -25.64 -12.11
N ALA A 190 21.56 -25.30 -11.33
CA ALA A 190 22.94 -25.71 -11.59
C ALA A 190 23.11 -27.24 -11.57
N ARG A 191 22.47 -27.93 -10.61
CA ARG A 191 22.47 -29.40 -10.54
C ARG A 191 21.83 -30.02 -11.78
N SER A 192 20.72 -29.46 -12.24
CA SER A 192 20.05 -29.92 -13.46
C SER A 192 20.90 -29.68 -14.72
N PHE A 193 21.57 -28.51 -14.80
CA PHE A 193 22.44 -28.15 -15.91
C PHE A 193 23.66 -29.07 -16.03
N LEU A 194 24.26 -29.43 -14.90
CA LEU A 194 25.44 -30.30 -14.84
C LEU A 194 25.12 -31.78 -15.09
N LYS A 195 23.82 -32.14 -15.24
CA LYS A 195 23.35 -33.54 -15.36
C LYS A 195 24.04 -34.46 -14.34
N VAL A 196 24.17 -34.00 -13.09
CA VAL A 196 24.64 -34.86 -12.01
C VAL A 196 23.53 -35.88 -11.78
N THR A 197 23.59 -36.98 -12.52
CA THR A 197 22.75 -38.15 -12.35
C THR A 197 23.02 -38.70 -10.96
N GLU A 198 21.96 -38.91 -10.19
CA GLU A 198 22.03 -39.62 -8.91
C GLU A 198 22.49 -41.05 -9.21
N ASP A 199 23.70 -41.41 -8.78
CA ASP A 199 24.16 -42.80 -8.69
C ASP A 199 23.57 -43.46 -7.43
#